data_AF-R7TAJ1-F1
#
_entry.id   AF-R7TAJ1-F1
#
_cell.length_a   1.000
_cell.length_b   1.000
_cell.length_c   1.000
_cell.angle_alpha   90.00
_cell.angle_beta   90.00
_cell.angle_gamma   90.00
#
_symmetry.space_group_name_H-M   'P 1'
#
loop_
_entity.id
_entity.type
_entity.pdbx_description
1 polymer ?
#
loop_
_entity_poly.entity_id
_entity_poly.type
_entity_poly.pdbx_seq_one_letter_code
_entity_poly.pdbx_strand_id
1 'polypeptide(L)'
;MAGSRAEKIGTVFTRVTGLLRSGALKHDDRPLWYDVMAAFPPSTEPKYDRLKLQQPPRNILYPEDNIRAKFSMAYSSPGVYDMRNPNDKSICQKFVDKYREIEKSTTEGDIFEATAKALEAEGIHL
;
A
#
# COMPACT_ATOMS: atom_id res chain seq x y z
N MET A 1 23.36 29.27 23.49
CA MET A 1 23.20 27.88 23.01
C MET A 1 23.89 27.74 21.67
N ALA A 2 24.99 26.99 21.59
CA ALA A 2 25.61 26.69 20.30
C ALA A 2 24.71 25.72 19.52
N GLY A 3 24.52 25.97 18.23
CA GLY A 3 23.69 25.13 17.37
C GLY A 3 24.16 25.22 15.92
N SER A 4 23.85 24.20 15.11
CA SER A 4 24.22 24.16 13.71
C SER A 4 22.98 24.20 12.81
N ARG A 5 22.93 25.22 11.93
CA ARG A 5 21.87 25.43 10.93
C ARG A 5 22.27 24.90 9.53
N ALA A 6 23.38 24.19 9.39
CA ALA A 6 23.89 23.72 8.10
C ALA A 6 23.11 22.50 7.58
N GLU A 7 21.90 22.70 7.07
CA GLU A 7 20.96 21.65 6.68
C GLU A 7 21.49 20.73 5.56
N LYS A 8 22.31 21.27 4.66
CA LYS A 8 22.89 20.55 3.52
C LYS A 8 24.10 19.68 3.88
N ILE A 9 24.64 19.83 5.09
CA ILE A 9 25.85 19.14 5.55
C ILE A 9 25.48 18.10 6.62
N GLY A 10 25.59 16.82 6.27
CA GLY A 10 25.25 15.71 7.16
C GLY A 10 23.77 15.67 7.55
N THR A 11 23.45 14.94 8.62
CA THR A 11 22.10 14.88 9.20
C THR A 11 22.03 15.69 10.50
N VAL A 12 20.81 15.94 10.99
CA VAL A 12 20.62 16.57 12.31
C VAL A 12 21.34 15.76 13.40
N PHE A 13 21.25 14.42 13.34
CA PHE A 13 21.92 13.52 14.28
C PHE A 13 23.44 13.70 14.26
N THR A 14 24.08 13.60 13.09
CA THR A 14 25.54 13.72 12.98
C THR A 14 26.05 15.10 13.41
N ARG A 15 25.27 16.16 13.14
CA ARG A 15 25.62 17.52 13.57
C ARG A 15 25.56 17.66 15.09
N VAL A 16 24.53 17.13 15.75
CA VAL A 16 24.43 17.15 17.22
C VAL A 16 25.52 16.29 17.85
N THR A 17 25.77 15.08 17.32
CA THR A 17 26.88 14.23 17.78
C THR A 17 28.22 14.95 17.66
N GLY A 18 28.46 15.68 16.56
CA GLY A 18 29.67 16.49 16.39
C GLY A 18 29.80 17.59 17.44
N LEU A 19 28.72 18.32 17.74
CA LEU A 19 28.70 19.36 18.78
C LEU A 19 28.94 18.79 20.18
N LEU A 20 28.38 17.62 20.48
CA LEU A 20 28.63 16.91 21.74
C LEU A 20 30.11 16.49 21.86
N ARG A 21 30.67 15.93 20.78
CA ARG A 21 32.07 15.47 20.73
C ARG A 21 33.09 16.61 20.83
N SER A 22 32.79 17.78 20.27
CA SER A 22 33.67 18.95 20.35
C SER A 22 33.54 19.71 21.66
N GLY A 23 32.59 19.35 22.53
CA GLY A 23 32.28 20.07 23.77
C GLY A 23 31.53 21.39 23.55
N ALA A 24 31.17 21.73 22.31
CA ALA A 24 30.37 22.91 22.00
C ALA A 24 28.92 22.79 22.51
N LEU A 25 28.42 21.56 22.66
CA LEU A 25 27.18 21.23 23.36
C LEU A 25 27.51 20.32 24.53
N LYS A 26 27.04 20.67 25.74
CA LYS A 26 27.20 19.80 26.92
C LYS A 26 26.32 18.56 26.78
N HIS A 27 26.78 17.46 27.36
CA HIS A 27 26.03 16.20 27.33
C HIS A 27 24.65 16.33 28.02
N ASP A 28 24.54 17.13 29.08
CA ASP A 28 23.28 17.36 29.80
C ASP A 28 22.30 18.25 29.02
N ASP A 29 22.82 19.05 28.09
CA ASP A 29 22.03 19.92 27.21
C ASP A 29 21.65 19.23 25.90
N ARG A 30 21.93 17.92 25.76
CA ARG A 30 21.58 17.17 24.55
C ARG A 30 20.06 17.12 24.36
N PRO A 31 19.55 17.19 23.12
CA PRO A 31 18.12 17.11 22.88
C PRO A 31 17.53 15.79 23.36
N LEU A 32 16.31 15.83 23.90
CA LEU A 32 15.56 14.63 24.36
C LEU A 32 15.49 13.51 23.30
N TRP A 33 15.37 13.88 22.02
CA TRP A 33 15.27 12.90 20.93
C TRP A 33 16.60 12.18 20.63
N TYR A 34 17.75 12.70 21.10
CA TYR A 34 19.07 12.20 20.75
C TYR A 34 19.26 10.74 21.18
N ASP A 35 18.92 10.43 22.44
CA ASP A 35 19.07 9.09 23.00
C ASP A 35 18.14 8.08 22.30
N VAL A 36 16.93 8.51 21.93
CA VAL A 36 15.98 7.69 21.15
C VAL A 36 16.54 7.36 19.77
N MET A 37 17.07 8.35 19.06
CA MET A 37 17.69 8.16 17.74
C MET A 37 18.97 7.32 17.80
N ALA A 38 19.75 7.44 18.87
CA ALA A 38 20.96 6.65 19.08
C ALA A 38 20.63 5.17 19.36
N ALA A 39 19.56 4.90 20.10
CA ALA A 39 19.10 3.55 20.39
C ALA A 39 18.35 2.90 19.20
N PHE A 40 17.54 3.69 18.49
CA PHE A 40 16.68 3.23 17.41
C PHE A 40 16.89 4.08 16.14
N PRO A 41 18.05 3.93 15.46
CA PRO A 41 18.33 4.70 14.27
C PRO A 41 17.37 4.32 13.13
N PRO A 42 17.00 5.27 12.26
CA PRO A 42 16.19 4.97 11.09
C PRO A 42 16.96 4.07 10.12
N SER A 43 16.26 3.21 9.39
CA SER A 43 16.89 2.33 8.38
C SER A 43 17.65 3.12 7.30
N THR A 44 17.22 4.33 6.97
CA THR A 44 17.89 5.18 5.99
C THR A 44 18.05 6.59 6.55
N GLU A 45 19.28 7.08 6.59
CA GLU A 45 19.61 8.40 7.12
C GLU A 45 18.97 9.55 6.30
N PRO A 46 18.37 10.56 6.95
CA PRO A 46 17.70 11.69 6.30
C PRO A 46 18.73 12.70 5.78
N LYS A 47 19.47 12.32 4.74
CA LYS A 47 20.45 13.19 4.08
C LYS A 47 19.77 14.17 3.13
N TYR A 48 20.33 15.37 3.02
CA TYR A 48 19.85 16.41 2.12
C TYR A 48 19.99 16.01 0.64
N ASP A 49 21.05 15.29 0.29
CA ASP A 49 21.39 14.84 -1.06
C ASP A 49 20.70 13.53 -1.47
N ARG A 50 19.71 13.06 -0.69
CA ARG A 50 18.96 11.83 -1.02
C ARG A 50 18.29 11.98 -2.38
N LEU A 51 18.77 11.20 -3.35
CA LEU A 51 18.21 11.17 -4.70
C LEU A 51 16.74 10.72 -4.65
N LYS A 52 15.89 11.43 -5.40
CA LYS A 52 14.52 11.00 -5.61
C LYS A 52 14.52 9.72 -6.46
N LEU A 53 13.67 8.77 -6.11
CA LEU A 53 13.39 7.63 -6.97
C LEU A 53 12.91 8.18 -8.32
N GLN A 54 13.63 7.87 -9.40
CA GLN A 54 13.32 8.41 -10.73
C GLN A 54 12.19 7.65 -11.42
N GLN A 55 11.91 6.41 -10.99
CA GLN A 55 10.89 5.59 -11.60
C GLN A 55 9.54 5.81 -10.91
N PRO A 56 8.45 6.03 -11.68
CA PRO A 56 7.12 6.01 -11.09
C PRO A 56 6.81 4.61 -10.53
N PRO A 57 5.98 4.52 -9.48
CA PRO A 57 5.53 3.22 -8.99
C PRO A 57 4.81 2.46 -10.11
N ARG A 58 4.93 1.12 -10.10
CA ARG A 58 4.23 0.26 -11.06
C ARG A 58 2.74 0.16 -10.70
N ASN A 59 1.89 0.03 -11.72
CA ASN A 59 0.48 -0.28 -11.51
C ASN A 59 0.34 -1.67 -10.87
N ILE A 60 -0.57 -1.79 -9.90
CA ILE A 60 -0.91 -3.05 -9.25
C ILE A 60 -2.15 -3.58 -9.96
N LEU A 61 -1.99 -4.64 -10.76
CA LEU A 61 -3.06 -5.29 -11.49
C LEU A 61 -3.04 -6.78 -11.18
N TYR A 62 -4.22 -7.36 -10.99
CA TYR A 62 -4.41 -8.78 -10.72
C TYR A 62 -5.11 -9.48 -11.90
N PRO A 63 -4.93 -10.80 -12.05
CA PRO A 63 -5.61 -11.55 -13.11
C PRO A 63 -7.14 -11.43 -13.06
N GLU A 64 -7.73 -11.34 -11.87
CA GLU A 64 -9.17 -11.13 -11.70
C GLU A 64 -9.67 -9.77 -12.21
N ASP A 65 -8.81 -8.77 -12.36
CA ASP A 65 -9.25 -7.43 -12.78
C ASP A 65 -9.77 -7.43 -14.22
N ASN A 66 -9.32 -8.37 -15.06
CA ASN A 66 -9.90 -8.61 -16.39
C ASN A 66 -11.37 -9.08 -16.29
N ILE A 67 -11.68 -9.92 -15.30
CA ILE A 67 -13.03 -10.43 -15.06
C ILE A 67 -13.90 -9.31 -14.49
N ARG A 68 -13.38 -8.57 -13.50
CA ARG A 68 -14.07 -7.42 -12.89
C ARG A 68 -14.36 -6.33 -13.91
N ALA A 69 -13.44 -6.07 -14.85
CA ALA A 69 -13.64 -5.11 -15.93
C ALA A 69 -14.80 -5.54 -16.84
N LYS A 70 -14.81 -6.80 -17.29
CA LYS A 70 -15.92 -7.35 -18.10
C LYS A 70 -17.26 -7.29 -17.36
N PHE A 71 -17.27 -7.69 -16.08
CA PHE A 71 -18.45 -7.62 -15.22
C PHE A 71 -18.99 -6.19 -15.11
N SER A 72 -18.10 -5.22 -14.85
CA SER A 72 -18.48 -3.81 -14.68
C SER A 72 -19.00 -3.20 -15.98
N MET A 73 -18.43 -3.58 -17.12
CA MET A 73 -18.92 -3.18 -18.45
C MET A 73 -20.30 -3.75 -18.77
N ALA A 74 -20.59 -4.99 -18.33
CA ALA A 74 -21.87 -5.65 -18.60
C ALA A 74 -23.01 -5.19 -17.68
N TYR A 75 -22.74 -5.05 -16.37
CA TYR A 75 -23.80 -4.90 -15.36
C TYR A 75 -23.88 -3.52 -14.71
N SER A 76 -22.95 -2.60 -14.98
CA SER A 76 -22.93 -1.16 -14.59
C SER A 76 -23.10 -0.79 -13.11
N SER A 77 -23.66 -1.61 -12.21
CA SER A 77 -23.85 -1.31 -10.78
C SER A 77 -23.91 -2.58 -9.90
N PRO A 78 -22.85 -2.92 -9.15
CA PRO A 78 -22.74 -4.20 -8.42
C PRO A 78 -23.44 -4.24 -7.06
N GLY A 79 -24.44 -3.39 -6.83
CA GLY A 79 -25.07 -3.20 -5.51
C GLY A 79 -24.26 -2.31 -4.55
N VAL A 80 -24.60 -2.37 -3.25
CA VAL A 80 -23.96 -1.57 -2.18
C VAL A 80 -22.77 -2.34 -1.61
N TYR A 81 -21.67 -1.63 -1.33
CA TYR A 81 -20.47 -2.18 -0.70
C TYR A 81 -20.42 -1.83 0.79
N ASP A 82 -20.26 -2.81 1.67
CA ASP A 82 -19.92 -2.54 3.08
C ASP A 82 -18.40 -2.54 3.29
N MET A 83 -17.78 -1.36 3.16
CA MET A 83 -16.34 -1.19 3.38
C MET A 83 -15.92 -1.30 4.87
N ARG A 84 -16.86 -1.46 5.81
CA ARG A 84 -16.55 -1.59 7.25
C ARG A 84 -16.29 -3.04 7.65
N ASN A 85 -16.88 -3.99 6.92
CA ASN A 85 -16.71 -5.40 7.18
C ASN A 85 -15.63 -5.99 6.24
N PRO A 86 -14.45 -6.38 6.74
CA PRO A 86 -13.38 -6.91 5.90
C PRO A 86 -13.72 -8.27 5.26
N ASN A 87 -14.75 -8.95 5.77
CA ASN A 87 -15.19 -10.26 5.27
C ASN A 87 -16.38 -10.16 4.30
N ASP A 88 -16.92 -8.96 4.07
CA ASP A 88 -18.04 -8.81 3.15
C ASP A 88 -17.58 -9.01 1.70
N LYS A 89 -18.34 -9.79 0.95
CA LYS A 89 -18.04 -10.09 -0.46
C LYS A 89 -19.06 -9.36 -1.33
N SER A 90 -18.56 -8.43 -2.14
CA SER A 90 -19.38 -7.77 -3.16
C SER A 90 -19.92 -8.77 -4.18
N ILE A 91 -20.98 -8.39 -4.90
CA ILE A 91 -21.54 -9.19 -6.00
C ILE A 91 -20.47 -9.50 -7.04
N CYS A 92 -19.66 -8.49 -7.39
CA CYS A 92 -18.53 -8.64 -8.31
C CYS A 92 -17.50 -9.67 -7.77
N GLN A 93 -17.20 -9.68 -6.47
CA GLN A 93 -16.30 -10.68 -5.90
C GLN A 93 -16.91 -12.09 -5.92
N LYS A 94 -18.20 -12.24 -5.62
CA LYS A 94 -18.91 -13.52 -5.75
C LYS A 94 -18.88 -14.03 -7.19
N PHE A 95 -19.03 -13.13 -8.16
CA PHE A 95 -18.88 -13.44 -9.59
C PHE A 95 -17.47 -13.93 -9.93
N VAL A 96 -16.42 -13.25 -9.47
CA VAL A 96 -15.04 -13.68 -9.69
C VAL A 96 -14.77 -15.05 -9.07
N ASP A 97 -15.25 -15.29 -7.85
CA ASP A 97 -15.08 -16.56 -7.15
C ASP A 97 -15.75 -17.70 -7.94
N LYS A 98 -17.01 -17.49 -8.36
CA LYS A 98 -17.76 -18.48 -9.14
C LYS A 98 -17.18 -18.71 -10.52
N TYR A 99 -16.73 -17.65 -11.19
CA TYR A 99 -16.05 -17.74 -12.48
C TYR A 99 -14.81 -18.64 -12.39
N ARG A 100 -14.01 -18.48 -11.33
CA ARG A 100 -12.80 -19.30 -11.08
C ARG A 100 -13.14 -20.76 -10.74
N GLU A 101 -14.28 -21.02 -10.11
CA GLU A 101 -14.74 -22.39 -9.88
C GLU A 101 -15.09 -23.09 -11.19
N ILE A 102 -15.84 -22.40 -12.06
CA ILE A 102 -16.27 -22.93 -13.37
C ILE A 102 -15.08 -23.08 -14.33
N GLU A 103 -14.16 -22.12 -14.33
CA GLU A 103 -12.93 -22.17 -15.14
C GLU A 103 -12.05 -23.38 -14.81
N LYS A 104 -12.08 -23.86 -13.56
CA LYS A 104 -11.37 -25.08 -13.17
C LYS A 104 -12.08 -26.36 -13.62
N SER A 105 -13.41 -26.35 -13.69
CA SER A 105 -14.20 -27.53 -14.04
C SER A 105 -14.40 -27.72 -15.54
N THR A 106 -14.30 -26.65 -16.33
CA THR A 106 -14.64 -26.68 -17.75
C THR A 106 -13.78 -25.71 -18.55
N THR A 107 -13.15 -26.23 -19.60
CA THR A 107 -12.27 -25.47 -20.51
C THR A 107 -12.98 -25.01 -21.78
N GLU A 108 -14.19 -25.51 -22.04
CA GLU A 108 -14.93 -25.32 -23.28
C GLU A 108 -16.25 -24.57 -23.02
N GLY A 109 -16.45 -23.41 -23.66
CA GLY A 109 -17.70 -22.64 -23.63
C GLY A 109 -17.57 -21.22 -23.08
N ASP A 110 -18.67 -20.46 -23.13
CA ASP A 110 -18.74 -19.12 -22.54
C ASP A 110 -18.92 -19.20 -21.02
N ILE A 111 -17.78 -19.22 -20.32
CA ILE A 111 -17.71 -19.26 -18.85
C ILE A 111 -18.41 -18.05 -18.23
N PHE A 112 -18.42 -16.89 -18.90
CA PHE A 112 -19.02 -15.67 -18.37
C PHE A 112 -20.53 -15.79 -18.27
N GLU A 113 -21.20 -16.24 -19.34
CA GLU A 113 -22.65 -16.49 -19.32
C GLU A 113 -23.04 -17.61 -18.35
N ALA A 114 -22.23 -18.68 -18.29
CA ALA A 114 -22.47 -19.77 -17.35
C ALA A 114 -22.39 -19.30 -15.89
N THR A 115 -21.44 -18.40 -15.59
CA THR A 115 -21.30 -17.78 -14.27
C THR A 115 -22.50 -16.91 -13.93
N ALA A 116 -22.98 -16.10 -14.89
CA ALA A 116 -24.15 -15.26 -14.69
C ALA A 116 -25.41 -16.08 -14.36
N LYS A 117 -25.68 -17.14 -15.14
CA LYS A 117 -26.82 -18.05 -14.90
C LYS A 117 -26.70 -18.79 -13.56
N ALA A 118 -25.49 -19.16 -13.17
CA ALA A 118 -25.27 -19.83 -11.88
C ALA A 118 -25.56 -18.90 -10.69
N LEU A 119 -25.20 -17.62 -10.78
CA LEU A 119 -25.49 -16.63 -9.74
C LEU A 119 -26.98 -16.26 -9.67
N GLU A 120 -27.65 -16.16 -10.82
CA GLU A 120 -29.10 -15.96 -10.86
C GLU A 120 -29.85 -17.12 -10.19
N ALA A 121 -29.39 -18.37 -10.39
CA ALA A 121 -29.93 -19.54 -9.72
C ALA A 121 -29.71 -19.54 -8.20
N GLU A 122 -28.67 -18.86 -7.71
CA GLU A 122 -28.40 -18.62 -6.28
C GLU A 122 -29.20 -17.44 -5.71
N GLY A 123 -30.04 -16.78 -6.52
CA GLY A 123 -30.87 -15.65 -6.13
C GLY A 123 -30.16 -14.30 -6.13
N ILE A 124 -28.97 -14.22 -6.76
CA ILE A 124 -28.23 -12.98 -6.94
C ILE A 124 -28.58 -12.41 -8.31
N HIS A 125 -29.33 -11.31 -8.32
CA HIS A 125 -29.65 -10.58 -9.54
C HIS A 125 -28.48 -9.67 -9.93
N LEU A 126 -28.00 -9.83 -11.16
CA LEU A 126 -26.88 -9.09 -11.74
C LEU A 126 -27.32 -7.82 -12.46
#